data_AF-A0A352JS50-F1
#
_entry.id   AF-A0A352JS50-F1
#
_cell.length_a   1.000
_cell.length_b   1.000
_cell.length_c   1.000
_cell.angle_alpha   90.00
_cell.angle_beta   90.00
_cell.angle_gamma   90.00
#
_symmetry.space_group_name_H-M   'P 1'
#
loop_
_entity.id
_entity.type
_entity.pdbx_description
1 polymer ?
#
loop_
_entity_poly.entity_id
_entity_poly.type
_entity_poly.pdbx_seq_one_letter_code
_entity_poly.pdbx_strand_id
1 'polypeptide(L)'
;MTQLQKARDGEITKEMRYVAQVEGIDVEQLQRAISDGIAVIPANKNHRNLKPIGIGKGLLVKVNANIGTSAIKSTIETELIKLETAIKAGADTVMDLSTGDNIDETRKRILEKCAVPLGTVPIYQT
;
A
#
# COMPACT_ATOMS: atom_id res chain seq x y z
N MET A 1 14.87 1.07 8.28
CA MET A 1 14.13 1.37 9.52
C MET A 1 12.65 1.43 9.19
N THR A 2 11.79 0.84 10.02
CA THR A 2 10.33 0.73 9.79
C THR A 2 9.58 1.84 10.52
N GLN A 3 8.31 2.07 10.15
CA GLN A 3 7.46 3.02 10.87
C GLN A 3 7.22 2.60 12.33
N LEU A 4 7.14 1.29 12.61
CA LEU A 4 7.04 0.75 13.97
C LEU A 4 8.24 1.12 14.84
N GLN A 5 9.46 0.94 14.32
CA GLN A 5 10.67 1.25 15.09
C GLN A 5 10.73 2.74 15.41
N LYS A 6 10.51 3.59 14.39
CA LYS A 6 10.48 5.04 14.55
C LYS A 6 9.43 5.49 15.57
N ALA A 7 8.23 4.90 15.53
CA ALA A 7 7.21 5.17 16.52
C ALA A 7 7.69 4.82 17.94
N ARG A 8 8.29 3.64 18.14
CA ARG A 8 8.82 3.23 19.46
C ARG A 8 9.98 4.10 19.95
N ASP A 9 10.73 4.69 19.02
CA ASP A 9 11.80 5.65 19.32
C ASP A 9 11.26 7.07 19.60
N GLY A 10 9.94 7.27 19.57
CA GLY A 10 9.29 8.58 19.77
C GLY A 10 9.36 9.52 18.56
N GLU A 11 9.80 9.03 17.39
CA GLU A 11 9.86 9.83 16.17
C GLU A 11 8.49 9.92 15.50
N ILE A 12 8.04 11.16 15.23
CA ILE A 12 6.89 11.43 14.37
C ILE A 12 7.36 11.66 12.94
N THR A 13 7.06 10.70 12.06
CA THR A 13 7.48 10.72 10.66
C THR A 13 6.57 11.58 9.78
N LYS A 14 7.05 11.92 8.56
CA LYS A 14 6.21 12.59 7.55
C LYS A 14 5.02 11.74 7.14
N GLU A 15 5.18 10.41 7.11
CA GLU A 15 4.08 9.48 6.79
C GLU A 15 3.01 9.49 7.89
N MET A 16 3.41 9.51 9.17
CA MET A 16 2.48 9.63 10.29
C MET A 16 1.70 10.96 10.25
N ARG A 17 2.39 12.09 9.99
CA ARG A 17 1.72 13.40 9.85
C ARG A 17 0.70 13.40 8.73
N TYR A 18 1.06 12.84 7.57
CA TYR A 18 0.16 12.76 6.43
C TYR A 18 -1.09 11.91 6.75
N VAL A 19 -0.91 10.71 7.31
CA VAL A 19 -2.01 9.82 7.66
C VAL A 19 -2.90 10.45 8.73
N ALA A 20 -2.33 11.03 9.79
CA ALA A 20 -3.09 11.68 10.84
C ALA A 20 -3.96 12.83 10.29
N GLN A 21 -3.41 13.63 9.37
CA GLN A 21 -4.15 14.70 8.68
C GLN A 21 -5.31 14.15 7.84
N VAL A 22 -5.09 13.09 7.07
CA VAL A 22 -6.14 12.47 6.22
C VAL A 22 -7.25 11.85 7.07
N GLU A 23 -6.89 11.20 8.17
CA GLU A 23 -7.83 10.55 9.09
C GLU A 23 -8.53 11.53 10.05
N GLY A 24 -8.06 12.78 10.13
CA GLY A 24 -8.61 13.80 11.03
C GLY A 24 -8.35 13.50 12.52
N ILE A 25 -7.21 12.88 12.83
CA ILE A 25 -6.82 12.52 14.21
C ILE A 25 -5.52 13.20 14.61
N ASP A 26 -5.23 13.17 15.91
CA ASP A 26 -3.95 13.64 16.43
C ASP A 26 -2.78 12.72 16.01
N VAL A 27 -1.63 13.32 15.67
CA VAL A 27 -0.48 12.56 15.18
C VAL A 27 0.21 11.75 16.28
N GLU A 28 0.15 12.20 17.53
CA GLU A 28 0.69 11.49 18.69
C GLU A 28 -0.23 10.32 19.07
N GLN A 29 -1.55 10.46 18.86
CA GLN A 29 -2.48 9.33 18.93
C GLN A 29 -2.12 8.25 17.88
N LEU A 30 -1.89 8.65 16.63
CA LEU A 30 -1.49 7.70 15.58
C LEU A 30 -0.14 7.05 15.86
N GLN A 31 0.85 7.85 16.29
CA GLN A 31 2.19 7.34 16.62
C GLN A 31 2.13 6.30 17.75
N ARG A 32 1.33 6.56 18.80
CA ARG A 32 1.08 5.57 19.88
C ARG A 32 0.42 4.29 19.35
N ALA A 33 -0.62 4.42 18.52
CA ALA A 33 -1.25 3.25 17.90
C ALA A 33 -0.27 2.42 17.06
N ILE A 34 0.69 3.08 16.38
CA ILE A 34 1.74 2.39 15.64
C ILE A 34 2.76 1.74 16.57
N SER A 35 3.25 2.42 17.61
CA SER A 35 4.23 1.86 18.56
C SER A 35 3.69 0.61 19.26
N ASP A 36 2.38 0.61 19.54
CA ASP A 36 1.65 -0.45 20.22
C ASP A 36 1.25 -1.59 19.27
N GLY A 37 1.48 -1.43 17.96
CA GLY A 37 1.13 -2.44 16.95
C GLY A 37 -0.37 -2.53 16.63
N ILE A 38 -1.14 -1.52 17.01
CA ILE A 38 -2.60 -1.43 16.77
C ILE A 38 -2.89 -0.90 15.35
N ALA A 39 -1.98 -0.09 14.81
CA ALA A 39 -2.03 0.44 13.46
C ALA A 39 -0.68 0.31 12.73
N VAL A 40 -0.72 0.28 11.40
CA VAL A 40 0.46 0.21 10.53
C VAL A 40 0.36 1.22 9.39
N ILE A 41 1.51 1.62 8.84
CA ILE A 41 1.62 2.37 7.59
C ILE A 41 2.53 1.58 6.64
N PRO A 42 1.98 0.86 5.64
CA PRO A 42 2.78 0.12 4.67
C PRO A 42 3.49 1.09 3.71
N ALA A 43 4.70 1.50 4.08
CA ALA A 43 5.49 2.50 3.36
C ALA A 43 6.91 1.99 3.08
N ASN A 44 7.04 1.12 2.07
CA ASN A 44 8.36 0.72 1.61
C ASN A 44 9.11 1.95 1.05
N LYS A 45 10.34 2.19 1.53
CA LYS A 45 11.18 3.33 1.13
C LYS A 45 11.44 3.43 -0.39
N ASN A 46 11.30 2.33 -1.12
CA ASN A 46 11.49 2.28 -2.57
C ASN A 46 10.22 2.65 -3.36
N HIS A 47 9.06 2.74 -2.70
CA HIS A 47 7.79 3.15 -3.32
C HIS A 47 7.67 4.68 -3.32
N ARG A 48 8.29 5.33 -4.31
CA ARG A 48 8.54 6.79 -4.29
C ARG A 48 7.31 7.67 -4.52
N ASN A 49 6.30 7.19 -5.23
CA ASN A 49 5.04 7.88 -5.53
C ASN A 49 3.90 7.54 -4.56
N LEU A 50 4.20 6.84 -3.46
CA LEU A 50 3.23 6.43 -2.47
C LEU A 50 2.60 7.63 -1.75
N LYS A 51 1.27 7.65 -1.69
CA LYS A 51 0.47 8.39 -0.71
C LYS A 51 0.27 7.48 0.51
N PRO A 52 0.87 7.78 1.66
CA PRO A 52 0.80 6.91 2.84
C PRO A 52 -0.64 6.68 3.31
N ILE A 53 -0.96 5.44 3.65
CA ILE A 53 -2.27 5.03 4.20
C ILE A 53 -2.04 4.34 5.54
N GLY A 54 -2.82 4.73 6.55
CA GLY A 54 -2.88 4.05 7.84
C GLY A 54 -3.90 2.92 7.81
N ILE A 55 -3.56 1.77 8.41
CA ILE A 55 -4.46 0.62 8.55
C ILE A 55 -4.44 0.19 10.01
N GLY A 56 -5.59 0.21 10.69
CA GLY A 56 -5.66 -0.19 12.09
C GLY A 56 -6.93 0.26 12.79
N LYS A 57 -7.09 -0.17 14.05
CA LYS A 57 -8.23 0.21 14.88
C LYS A 57 -8.18 1.71 15.20
N GLY A 58 -9.31 2.40 15.06
CA GLY A 58 -9.43 3.85 15.30
C GLY A 58 -9.20 4.71 14.07
N LEU A 59 -8.89 4.10 12.92
CA LEU A 59 -8.85 4.75 11.60
C LEU A 59 -10.10 4.36 10.80
N LEU A 60 -10.36 5.06 9.69
CA LEU A 60 -11.41 4.66 8.76
C LEU A 60 -11.14 3.24 8.23
N VAL A 61 -12.20 2.48 7.96
CA VAL A 61 -12.10 1.15 7.34
C VAL A 61 -11.47 1.29 5.95
N LYS A 62 -10.55 0.37 5.62
CA LYS A 62 -9.80 0.36 4.37
C LYS A 62 -10.22 -0.82 3.49
N VAL A 63 -10.23 -0.61 2.18
CA VAL A 63 -10.57 -1.62 1.17
C VAL A 63 -9.37 -1.92 0.28
N ASN A 64 -9.13 -3.20 0.00
CA ASN A 64 -8.11 -3.66 -0.93
C ASN A 64 -8.75 -4.16 -2.23
N ALA A 65 -8.14 -3.83 -3.37
CA ALA A 65 -8.49 -4.41 -4.66
C ALA A 65 -7.40 -5.36 -5.16
N ASN A 66 -7.80 -6.55 -5.62
CA ASN A 66 -6.87 -7.51 -6.23
C ASN A 66 -6.87 -7.35 -7.75
N ILE A 67 -5.68 -7.20 -8.32
CA ILE A 67 -5.40 -7.24 -9.75
C ILE A 67 -4.33 -8.30 -10.02
N GLY A 68 -3.96 -8.51 -11.27
CA GLY A 68 -2.88 -9.41 -11.67
C GLY A 68 -3.15 -10.14 -12.97
N THR A 69 -2.06 -10.52 -13.64
CA THR A 69 -2.09 -11.39 -14.82
C THR A 69 -2.29 -12.86 -14.46
N SER A 70 -2.70 -13.66 -15.44
CA SER A 70 -2.79 -15.11 -15.32
C SER A 70 -2.24 -15.76 -16.59
N ALA A 71 -1.85 -17.03 -16.50
CA ALA A 71 -1.35 -17.81 -17.64
C ALA A 71 -2.33 -17.91 -18.82
N ILE A 72 -3.62 -17.66 -18.59
CA ILE A 72 -4.68 -17.79 -19.60
C ILE A 72 -5.12 -16.40 -20.12
N LYS A 73 -4.98 -15.35 -19.31
CA LYS A 73 -5.57 -14.04 -19.59
C LYS A 73 -4.83 -12.89 -18.90
N SER A 74 -4.87 -11.75 -19.57
CA SER A 74 -4.48 -10.40 -19.15
C SER A 74 -3.08 -9.97 -19.56
N THR A 75 -3.00 -8.77 -20.13
CA THR A 75 -1.77 -8.08 -20.52
C THR A 75 -1.41 -7.02 -19.49
N ILE A 76 -0.17 -6.54 -19.51
CA ILE A 76 0.30 -5.43 -18.66
C ILE A 76 -0.65 -4.22 -18.79
N GLU A 77 -1.06 -3.86 -20.00
CA GLU A 77 -1.97 -2.72 -20.27
C GLU A 77 -3.31 -2.90 -19.56
N THR A 78 -3.85 -4.12 -19.59
CA THR A 78 -5.11 -4.44 -18.92
C THR A 78 -4.98 -4.28 -17.40
N GLU A 79 -3.85 -4.70 -16.81
CA GLU A 79 -3.59 -4.51 -15.39
C GLU A 79 -3.40 -3.05 -14.98
N LEU A 80 -2.79 -2.23 -15.84
CA LEU A 80 -2.68 -0.79 -15.58
C LEU A 80 -4.05 -0.10 -15.62
N ILE A 81 -4.96 -0.51 -16.51
CA ILE A 81 -6.33 0.00 -16.53
C ILE A 81 -7.09 -0.41 -15.26
N LYS A 82 -6.96 -1.66 -14.82
CA LYS A 82 -7.57 -2.13 -13.57
C LYS A 82 -7.04 -1.38 -12.36
N LEU A 83 -5.72 -1.14 -12.29
CA LEU A 83 -5.09 -0.35 -11.24
C LEU A 83 -5.71 1.04 -11.14
N GLU A 84 -5.76 1.77 -12.26
CA GLU A 84 -6.33 3.12 -12.29
C GLU A 84 -7.81 3.11 -11.92
N THR A 85 -8.57 2.15 -12.44
CA THR A 85 -10.00 1.99 -12.16
C THR A 85 -10.25 1.71 -10.68
N ALA A 86 -9.46 0.83 -10.06
CA ALA A 86 -9.58 0.49 -8.65
C ALA A 86 -9.31 1.69 -7.74
N ILE A 87 -8.22 2.44 -8.01
CA ILE A 87 -7.89 3.65 -7.24
C ILE A 87 -8.98 4.71 -7.43
N LYS A 88 -9.47 4.92 -8.65
CA LYS A 88 -10.56 5.87 -8.93
C LYS A 88 -11.87 5.49 -8.24
N ALA A 89 -12.13 4.19 -8.07
CA ALA A 89 -13.29 3.68 -7.34
C ALA A 89 -13.12 3.74 -5.81
N GLY A 90 -11.96 4.15 -5.30
CA GLY A 90 -11.72 4.34 -3.87
C GLY A 90 -11.01 3.16 -3.17
N ALA A 91 -10.31 2.30 -3.89
CA ALA A 91 -9.45 1.29 -3.26
C ALA A 91 -8.30 1.97 -2.50
N ASP A 92 -8.18 1.70 -1.20
CA ASP A 92 -7.13 2.24 -0.33
C ASP A 92 -5.79 1.54 -0.52
N THR A 93 -5.83 0.28 -0.97
CA THR A 93 -4.66 -0.55 -1.26
C THR A 93 -4.94 -1.43 -2.47
N VAL A 94 -3.87 -1.88 -3.13
CA VAL A 94 -3.98 -2.81 -4.25
C VAL A 94 -3.01 -3.96 -4.01
N MET A 95 -3.39 -5.17 -4.42
CA MET A 95 -2.45 -6.30 -4.51
C MET A 95 -2.27 -6.73 -5.96
N ASP A 96 -1.01 -6.88 -6.36
CA ASP A 96 -0.62 -7.57 -7.59
C ASP A 96 -0.50 -9.07 -7.29
N LEU A 97 -1.48 -9.84 -7.75
CA LEU A 97 -1.56 -11.29 -7.64
C LEU A 97 -1.23 -11.98 -8.98
N SER A 98 -0.42 -11.33 -9.81
CA SER A 98 0.02 -11.87 -11.10
C SER A 98 0.62 -13.26 -10.96
N THR A 99 0.28 -14.13 -11.91
CA THR A 99 0.79 -15.50 -12.06
C THR A 99 1.18 -15.74 -13.52
N GLY A 100 2.07 -16.71 -13.76
CA GLY A 100 2.57 -17.01 -15.10
C GLY A 100 3.78 -16.15 -15.49
N ASP A 101 3.87 -15.78 -16.76
CA ASP A 101 5.03 -15.08 -17.31
C ASP A 101 5.01 -13.57 -17.00
N ASN A 102 6.19 -12.94 -17.08
CA ASN A 102 6.38 -11.47 -17.00
C ASN A 102 5.86 -10.81 -15.70
N ILE A 103 5.84 -11.53 -14.58
CA ILE A 103 5.45 -10.98 -13.27
C ILE A 103 6.31 -9.76 -12.91
N ASP A 104 7.63 -9.84 -13.10
CA ASP A 104 8.55 -8.74 -12.80
C ASP A 104 8.26 -7.47 -13.59
N GLU A 105 8.08 -7.61 -14.90
CA GLU A 105 7.79 -6.47 -15.77
C GLU A 105 6.44 -5.85 -15.42
N THR A 106 5.41 -6.69 -15.28
CA THR A 106 4.06 -6.27 -14.88
C THR A 106 4.10 -5.46 -13.58
N ARG A 107 4.74 -6.01 -12.55
CA ARG A 107 4.83 -5.39 -11.23
C ARG A 107 5.61 -4.09 -11.26
N LYS A 108 6.70 -4.01 -12.02
CA LYS A 108 7.48 -2.77 -12.18
C LYS A 108 6.60 -1.64 -12.75
N ARG A 109 5.82 -1.95 -13.80
CA ARG A 109 4.92 -0.99 -14.44
C ARG A 109 3.75 -0.60 -13.53
N ILE A 110 3.22 -1.53 -12.74
CA ILE A 110 2.20 -1.25 -11.72
C ILE A 110 2.78 -0.31 -10.64
N LEU A 111 3.95 -0.62 -10.09
CA LEU A 111 4.59 0.20 -9.04
C LEU A 111 4.85 1.65 -9.49
N GLU A 112 5.28 1.86 -10.74
CA GLU A 112 5.49 3.20 -11.30
C GLU A 112 4.22 4.06 -11.31
N LYS A 113 3.04 3.45 -11.40
CA LYS A 113 1.74 4.15 -11.47
C LYS A 113 0.92 4.06 -10.17
N CYS A 114 1.21 3.11 -9.30
CA CYS A 114 0.44 2.87 -8.09
C CYS A 114 0.76 3.92 -7.02
N ALA A 115 -0.20 4.77 -6.69
CA ALA A 115 -0.04 5.80 -5.65
C ALA A 115 -0.48 5.32 -4.26
N VAL A 116 -1.03 4.11 -4.12
CA VAL A 116 -1.46 3.50 -2.87
C VAL A 116 -0.55 2.33 -2.50
N PRO A 117 -0.57 1.80 -1.26
CA PRO A 117 0.22 0.62 -0.92
C PRO A 117 -0.04 -0.55 -1.88
N LEU A 118 1.05 -1.12 -2.40
CA LEU A 118 1.00 -2.31 -3.27
C LEU A 118 1.46 -3.55 -2.51
N GLY A 119 0.57 -4.53 -2.37
CA GLY A 119 0.88 -5.86 -1.83
C GLY A 119 1.14 -6.88 -2.93
N THR A 120 1.79 -7.99 -2.55
CA THR A 120 2.05 -9.16 -3.42
C THR A 120 2.00 -10.42 -2.57
N VAL A 121 1.96 -11.59 -3.23
CA VAL A 121 2.19 -12.88 -2.58
C VAL A 121 3.48 -13.47 -3.15
N PRO A 122 4.62 -13.35 -2.45
CA PRO A 122 5.93 -13.70 -3.01
C PRO A 122 6.04 -15.13 -3.54
N ILE A 123 5.32 -16.10 -2.96
CA ILE A 123 5.36 -17.51 -3.38
C ILE A 123 4.78 -17.76 -4.79
N TYR A 124 4.04 -16.81 -5.36
CA TYR A 124 3.50 -16.93 -6.72
C TYR A 124 4.54 -16.67 -7.80
N GLN A 125 5.70 -16.15 -7.42
CA GLN A 125 6.82 -15.89 -8.29
C GLN A 125 8.01 -16.73 -7.82
N THR A 126 8.35 -17.75 -8.61
CA THR A 126 9.50 -18.63 -8.39
C THR A 126 10.69 -18.19 -9.23
#